data_AF-A0A0R2CE38-F1
#
_entry.id   AF-A0A0R2CE38-F1
#
_cell.length_a   1.000
_cell.length_b   1.000
_cell.length_c   1.000
_cell.angle_alpha   90.00
_cell.angle_beta   90.00
_cell.angle_gamma   90.00
#
_symmetry.space_group_name_H-M   'P 1'
#
loop_
_entity.id
_entity.type
_entity.pdbx_description
1 polymer ?
#
loop_
_entity_poly.entity_id
_entity_poly.type
_entity_poly.pdbx_seq_one_letter_code
_entity_poly.pdbx_strand_id
1 'polypeptide(L)'
;MSDYQDQLSVSMDAAMEEKIESYCELNDVDMQTAVHEALNEFINMHGEEIAQLIAGYRAMGNLNEEICDEFTACEAEAYSHFC
;
A
#
# COMPACT_ATOMS: atom_id res chain seq x y z
N MET A 1 13.98 15.29 -3.21
CA MET A 1 12.89 14.33 -3.04
C MET A 1 11.64 15.16 -2.89
N SER A 2 10.66 15.01 -3.79
CA SER A 2 9.43 15.79 -3.74
C SER A 2 8.48 15.09 -2.78
N ASP A 3 8.23 15.70 -1.61
CA ASP A 3 7.21 15.24 -0.68
C ASP A 3 5.84 15.49 -1.31
N TYR A 4 5.30 14.48 -1.99
CA TYR A 4 3.91 14.50 -2.44
C TYR A 4 3.01 14.30 -1.23
N GLN A 5 2.39 15.37 -0.74
CA GLN A 5 1.27 15.29 0.18
C GLN A 5 -0.01 15.11 -0.63
N ASP A 6 -0.43 13.86 -0.83
CA ASP A 6 -1.78 13.58 -1.31
C ASP A 6 -2.77 13.91 -0.20
N GLN A 7 -3.68 14.85 -0.46
CA GLN A 7 -4.72 15.22 0.49
C GLN A 7 -5.87 14.21 0.40
N LEU A 8 -6.03 13.38 1.43
CA LEU A 8 -7.12 12.42 1.53
C LEU A 8 -8.34 13.07 2.20
N SER A 9 -9.49 13.05 1.53
CA SER A 9 -10.78 13.40 2.13
C SER A 9 -11.50 12.14 2.57
N VAL A 10 -11.88 12.05 3.85
CA VAL A 10 -12.58 10.92 4.44
C VAL A 10 -13.98 11.37 4.83
N SER A 11 -14.99 10.61 4.40
CA SER A 11 -16.37 10.82 4.85
C SER A 11 -16.66 9.88 6.03
N MET A 12 -17.27 10.43 7.07
CA MET A 12 -17.65 9.70 8.28
C MET A 12 -19.15 9.88 8.51
N ASP A 13 -19.78 8.87 9.09
CA ASP A 13 -21.12 9.07 9.65
C ASP A 13 -21.03 9.88 10.96
N ALA A 14 -22.16 10.46 11.36
CA ALA A 14 -22.22 11.33 12.53
C ALA A 14 -21.80 10.63 13.84
N ALA A 15 -22.04 9.31 13.95
CA ALA A 15 -21.70 8.56 15.16
C ALA A 15 -20.18 8.31 15.26
N MET A 16 -19.49 8.16 14.13
CA MET A 16 -18.04 8.05 14.07
C MET A 16 -17.37 9.40 14.31
N GLU A 17 -17.92 10.48 13.73
CA GLU A 17 -17.44 11.85 13.93
C GLU A 17 -17.46 12.23 15.42
N GLU A 18 -18.61 12.06 16.10
CA GLU A 18 -18.76 12.36 17.53
C GLU A 18 -17.77 11.58 18.40
N LYS A 19 -17.50 10.31 18.05
CA LYS A 19 -16.53 9.48 18.79
C LYS A 19 -15.10 9.98 18.64
N ILE A 20 -14.70 10.35 17.43
CA ILE A 20 -13.34 10.85 17.18
C ILE A 20 -13.17 12.22 17.82
N GLU A 21 -14.16 13.11 17.72
CA GLU A 21 -14.13 14.40 18.41
C GLU A 21 -13.97 14.22 19.92
N SER A 22 -14.77 13.36 20.54
CA SER A 22 -14.68 13.07 21.97
C SER A 22 -13.31 12.50 22.37
N TYR A 23 -12.74 11.63 21.53
CA TYR A 23 -11.39 11.09 21.73
C TYR A 23 -10.33 12.19 21.64
N CYS A 24 -10.41 13.06 20.64
CA CYS A 24 -9.50 14.18 20.43
C CYS A 24 -9.54 15.15 21.62
N GLU A 25 -10.74 15.51 22.08
CA GLU A 25 -10.95 16.39 23.24
C GLU A 25 -10.37 15.79 24.53
N LEU A 26 -10.58 14.50 24.77
CA LEU A 26 -10.11 13.83 25.98
C LEU A 26 -8.58 13.71 26.04
N ASN A 27 -7.94 13.53 24.89
CA ASN A 27 -6.50 13.23 24.80
C ASN A 27 -5.65 14.42 24.33
N ASP A 28 -6.25 15.57 24.03
CA ASP A 28 -5.58 16.76 23.48
C ASP A 28 -4.79 16.44 22.20
N VAL A 29 -5.42 15.69 21.30
CA VAL A 29 -4.86 15.26 20.00
C VAL A 29 -5.69 15.88 18.89
N ASP A 30 -5.04 16.32 17.80
CA ASP A 30 -5.77 16.83 16.64
C ASP A 30 -6.39 15.71 15.80
N MET A 31 -7.51 16.01 15.14
CA MET A 31 -8.25 15.02 14.36
C MET A 31 -7.44 14.42 13.21
N GLN A 32 -6.54 15.18 12.58
CA GLN A 32 -5.73 14.65 11.49
C GLN A 32 -4.70 13.63 12.02
N THR A 33 -4.07 13.92 13.15
CA THR A 33 -3.16 12.98 13.84
C THR A 33 -3.91 11.74 14.28
N ALA A 34 -5.09 11.87 14.90
CA ALA A 34 -5.89 10.72 15.33
C ALA A 34 -6.28 9.83 14.15
N VAL A 35 -6.72 10.41 13.02
CA VAL A 35 -7.04 9.66 11.80
C VAL A 35 -5.79 9.02 11.18
N HIS A 36 -4.67 9.74 11.15
CA HIS A 36 -3.41 9.24 10.62
C HIS A 36 -2.89 8.04 11.43
N GLU A 37 -2.90 8.13 12.76
CA GLU A 37 -2.49 7.04 13.64
C GLU A 37 -3.41 5.83 13.51
N ALA A 38 -4.73 6.05 13.46
CA ALA A 38 -5.70 4.98 13.25
C ALA A 38 -5.49 4.26 11.90
N LEU A 39 -5.25 5.01 10.81
CA LEU A 39 -4.93 4.43 9.51
C LEU A 39 -3.61 3.64 9.54
N ASN A 40 -2.57 4.19 10.18
CA ASN A 40 -1.28 3.52 10.30
C ASN A 40 -1.39 2.22 11.11
N GLU A 41 -2.13 2.23 12.23
CA GLU A 41 -2.39 1.03 13.02
C GLU A 41 -3.17 -0.01 12.22
N PHE A 42 -4.22 0.40 11.51
CA PHE A 42 -5.01 -0.48 10.64
C PHE A 42 -4.15 -1.13 9.55
N ILE A 43 -3.30 -0.34 8.87
CA ILE A 43 -2.38 -0.85 7.85
C ILE A 43 -1.38 -1.81 8.48
N ASN A 44 -0.80 -1.51 9.64
CA ASN A 44 0.18 -2.40 10.28
C ASN A 44 -0.47 -3.72 10.76
N MET A 45 -1.72 -3.67 11.21
CA MET A 45 -2.48 -4.84 11.63
C MET A 45 -2.77 -5.81 10.48
N HIS A 46 -2.99 -5.28 9.26
CA HIS A 46 -3.33 -6.07 8.08
C HIS A 46 -2.19 -6.16 7.04
N GLY A 47 -1.07 -5.49 7.30
CA GLY A 47 -0.01 -5.27 6.33
C GLY A 47 0.98 -6.42 6.22
N GLU A 48 0.89 -7.44 7.08
CA GLU A 48 1.83 -8.56 7.07
C GLU A 48 1.86 -9.27 5.71
N GLU A 49 0.70 -9.54 5.10
CA GLU A 49 0.63 -10.19 3.79
C GLU A 49 1.26 -9.33 2.68
N ILE A 50 0.97 -8.02 2.67
CA ILE A 50 1.54 -7.09 1.68
C ILE A 50 3.06 -6.96 1.89
N ALA A 51 3.50 -6.86 3.14
CA ALA A 51 4.91 -6.79 3.49
C ALA A 51 5.66 -8.06 3.06
N GLN A 52 5.06 -9.24 3.29
CA GLN A 52 5.61 -10.52 2.84
C GLN A 52 5.68 -10.61 1.32
N LEU A 53 4.65 -10.16 0.59
CA LEU A 53 4.66 -10.09 -0.87
C LEU A 53 5.79 -9.19 -1.39
N ILE A 54 5.91 -7.96 -0.85
CA ILE A 54 6.97 -7.02 -1.23
C ILE A 54 8.35 -7.63 -0.94
N ALA A 55 8.52 -8.25 0.23
CA ALA A 55 9.77 -8.89 0.61
C ALA A 55 10.12 -10.05 -0.32
N GLY A 56 9.13 -10.90 -0.66
CA GLY A 56 9.30 -12.02 -1.57
C GLY A 56 9.72 -11.58 -2.98
N TYR A 57 9.04 -10.58 -3.55
CA TYR A 57 9.39 -10.03 -4.86
C TYR A 57 10.78 -9.39 -4.89
N ARG A 58 11.18 -8.70 -3.82
CA ARG A 58 12.53 -8.16 -3.70
C ARG A 58 13.58 -9.26 -3.60
N ALA A 59 13.33 -10.28 -2.80
CA ALA A 59 14.26 -11.40 -2.63
C ALA A 59 14.46 -12.19 -3.93
N MET A 60 13.39 -12.36 -4.70
CA MET A 60 13.39 -13.11 -5.96
C MET A 60 13.65 -12.25 -7.19
N GLY A 61 13.87 -10.94 -7.04
CA GLY A 61 13.95 -9.99 -8.16
C GLY A 61 14.93 -10.41 -9.25
N ASN A 62 16.18 -10.68 -8.86
CA ASN A 62 17.23 -11.08 -9.82
C ASN A 62 16.91 -12.42 -10.50
N LEU A 63 16.39 -13.40 -9.75
CA LEU A 63 16.01 -14.70 -10.33
C LEU A 63 14.86 -14.56 -11.33
N ASN A 64 13.86 -13.75 -10.99
CA ASN A 64 12.73 -13.48 -11.87
C ASN A 64 13.20 -12.76 -13.15
N GLU A 65 14.16 -11.85 -13.05
CA GLU A 65 14.77 -11.17 -14.19
C GLU A 65 15.54 -12.15 -15.09
N GLU A 66 16.38 -13.02 -14.51
CA GLU A 66 17.13 -14.05 -15.25
C GLU A 66 16.20 -15.02 -16.00
N ILE A 67 15.09 -15.44 -15.37
CA ILE A 67 14.09 -16.31 -16.01
C ILE A 67 13.43 -15.56 -17.18
N CYS A 68 12.99 -14.31 -16.99
CA CYS A 68 12.39 -13.52 -18.07
C CYS A 68 13.35 -13.38 -19.27
N ASP A 69 14.63 -13.13 -19.01
CA ASP A 69 15.64 -13.02 -20.07
C ASP A 69 15.83 -14.33 -20.84
N GLU A 70 15.85 -15.48 -20.15
CA GLU A 70 16.00 -16.80 -20.78
C GLU A 70 14.82 -17.14 -21.72
N PHE A 71 13.60 -16.75 -21.35
CA PHE A 71 12.39 -17.07 -22.11
C PHE A 71 12.03 -16.03 -23.19
N THR A 72 12.68 -14.86 -23.21
CA THR A 72 12.40 -13.77 -24.16
C THR A 72 12.44 -14.23 -25.63
N ALA A 73 13.41 -15.06 -26.00
CA ALA A 73 13.55 -15.56 -27.38
C ALA A 73 12.40 -16.51 -27.76
N CYS A 74 11.98 -17.38 -26.84
CA CYS A 74 10.87 -18.30 -27.05
C CYS A 74 9.53 -17.56 -27.19
N GLU A 75 9.31 -16.52 -26.39
CA GLU A 75 8.12 -15.66 -26.51
C GLU A 75 8.08 -14.95 -27.86
N ALA A 76 9.20 -14.38 -28.30
CA ALA A 76 9.31 -13.71 -29.60
C ALA A 76 9.01 -14.65 -30.78
N GLU A 77 9.51 -15.89 -30.72
CA GLU A 77 9.25 -16.91 -31.74
C GLU A 77 7.76 -17.29 -31.76
N ALA A 78 7.16 -17.54 -30.59
CA ALA A 78 5.74 -17.82 -30.47
C ALA A 78 4.86 -16.67 -31.03
N TYR A 79 5.16 -15.42 -30.69
CA TYR A 79 4.46 -14.25 -31.23
C TYR A 79 4.59 -14.15 -32.76
N SER A 80 5.76 -14.48 -33.32
CA SER A 80 5.98 -14.45 -34.77
C SER A 80 5.13 -15.45 -35.55
N HIS A 81 4.62 -16.51 -34.90
CA HIS A 81 3.75 -17.51 -35.51
C HIS A 81 2.26 -17.15 -35.48
N PHE A 82 1.88 -16.09 -34.75
CA PHE A 82 0.50 -15.59 -34.67
C PHE A 82 0.25 -14.33 -35.52
N CYS A 83 1.26 -13.79 -36.21
CA CYS A 83 1.17 -12.61 -37.08
C CYS A 83 1.34 -12.97 -38.57
#